data_AF-W6PWQ8-F1
#
_entry.id   AF-W6PWQ8-F1
#
_cell.length_a   1.000
_cell.length_b   1.000
_cell.length_c   1.000
_cell.angle_alpha   90.00
_cell.angle_beta   90.00
_cell.angle_gamma   90.00
#
_symmetry.space_group_name_H-M   'P 1'
#
loop_
_entity.id
_entity.type
_entity.pdbx_description
1 polymer ?
#
loop_
_entity_poly.entity_id
_entity_poly.type
_entity_poly.pdbx_seq_one_letter_code
_entity_poly.pdbx_strand_id
1 'polypeptide(L)'
;MDVLVILVPATYHDLSEENTETMTSTIPELPIFNLGPSTLLDIATDLVNRVQQAANDLVNHVLPQNVTIENTLHPLTNIDNEIKGKAQYLALFQAVSPSSEMRTTSSTAVNMVDKAYWGVFQIPSLFALVNVVYKHEEDSHAEENAKSEYRKLQ
;
A
#
# COMPACT_ATOMS: atom_id res chain seq x y z
N MET A 1 -7.37 19.03 18.14
CA MET A 1 -6.58 17.96 17.49
C MET A 1 -6.03 18.57 16.23
N ASP A 2 -4.76 18.96 16.26
CA ASP A 2 -4.08 19.56 15.11
C ASP A 2 -3.77 18.47 14.08
N VAL A 3 -4.25 18.65 12.84
CA VAL A 3 -3.90 17.78 11.73
C VAL A 3 -2.64 18.32 11.09
N LEU A 4 -1.52 17.64 11.30
CA LEU A 4 -0.25 17.91 10.63
C LEU A 4 -0.37 17.50 9.16
N VAL A 5 -0.55 18.47 8.28
CA VAL A 5 -0.46 18.27 6.82
C VAL A 5 1.02 18.13 6.46
N ILE A 6 1.48 16.90 6.25
CA ILE A 6 2.82 16.65 5.71
C ILE A 6 2.76 16.82 4.19
N LEU A 7 3.10 18.02 3.72
CA LEU A 7 3.50 18.24 2.34
C LEU A 7 4.88 17.62 2.15
N VAL A 8 4.97 16.51 1.43
CA VAL A 8 6.25 16.00 0.93
C VAL A 8 6.62 16.84 -0.30
N PRO A 9 7.68 17.66 -0.28
CA PRO A 9 8.11 18.36 -1.48
C PRO A 9 8.69 17.34 -2.46
N ALA A 10 8.17 17.31 -3.70
CA ALA A 10 8.82 16.62 -4.80
C ALA A 10 10.10 17.39 -5.18
N THR A 11 11.24 17.00 -4.62
CA THR A 11 12.55 17.47 -5.08
C THR A 11 12.90 16.72 -6.36
N TYR A 12 12.71 17.36 -7.51
CA TYR A 12 13.31 16.90 -8.77
C TYR A 12 14.81 17.18 -8.72
N HIS A 13 15.60 16.11 -8.61
CA HIS A 13 17.03 16.18 -8.87
C HIS A 13 17.24 15.84 -10.36
N ASP A 14 17.61 16.85 -11.14
CA ASP A 14 18.13 16.68 -12.49
C ASP A 14 19.46 15.93 -12.40
N LEU A 15 19.48 14.67 -12.87
CA LEU A 15 20.68 13.90 -13.15
C LEU A 15 20.56 13.44 -14.59
N SER A 16 21.30 14.14 -15.44
CA SER A 16 21.45 13.83 -16.84
C SER A 16 22.34 12.60 -17.04
N GLU A 17 21.90 11.83 -18.05
CA GLU A 17 22.63 10.84 -18.85
C GLU A 17 22.61 9.35 -18.44
N GLU A 18 21.91 8.61 -19.32
CA GLU A 18 22.23 7.27 -19.84
C GLU A 18 21.79 6.03 -19.03
N ASN A 19 20.55 5.59 -19.29
CA ASN A 19 20.26 4.24 -19.80
C ASN A 19 18.80 4.18 -20.29
N THR A 20 18.62 3.81 -21.55
CA THR A 20 17.33 3.73 -22.24
C THR A 20 16.54 2.49 -21.82
N GLU A 21 15.82 2.58 -20.72
CA GLU A 21 14.57 1.83 -20.55
C GLU A 21 13.44 2.85 -20.54
N THR A 22 12.60 2.82 -21.58
CA THR A 22 11.39 3.65 -21.67
C THR A 22 10.42 3.23 -20.58
N MET A 23 10.61 3.75 -19.36
CA MET A 23 9.56 3.81 -18.37
C MET A 23 8.51 4.77 -18.93
N THR A 24 7.42 4.22 -19.45
CA THR A 24 6.20 4.97 -19.74
C THR A 24 5.70 5.53 -18.41
N SER A 25 6.20 6.70 -18.03
CA SER A 25 5.70 7.50 -16.91
C SER A 25 4.30 7.97 -17.31
N THR A 26 3.30 7.18 -16.95
CA THR A 26 1.91 7.58 -17.07
C THR A 26 1.70 8.77 -16.15
N ILE A 27 1.32 9.92 -16.74
CA ILE A 27 0.95 11.10 -15.97
C ILE A 27 -0.21 10.70 -15.05
N PRO A 28 -0.10 10.86 -13.72
CA PRO A 28 -1.18 10.49 -12.82
C PRO A 28 -2.42 11.36 -13.08
N GLU A 29 -3.58 10.72 -13.19
CA GLU A 29 -4.84 11.44 -13.39
C GLU A 29 -5.14 12.35 -12.20
N LEU A 30 -5.59 13.58 -12.49
CA LEU A 30 -5.96 14.53 -11.46
C LEU A 30 -7.24 14.07 -10.74
N PRO A 31 -7.30 14.20 -9.39
CA PRO A 31 -8.49 13.87 -8.64
C PRO A 31 -9.66 14.79 -8.97
N ILE A 32 -10.85 14.21 -9.15
CA ILE A 32 -12.10 14.94 -9.35
C ILE A 32 -12.66 15.32 -7.98
N PHE A 33 -12.98 16.60 -7.74
CA PHE A 33 -13.53 17.04 -6.43
C PHE A 33 -15.02 17.39 -6.46
N ASN A 34 -15.64 17.46 -7.64
CA ASN A 34 -17.06 17.75 -7.79
C ASN A 34 -17.89 16.46 -7.72
N LEU A 35 -17.91 15.83 -6.54
CA LEU A 35 -18.63 14.57 -6.29
C LEU A 35 -19.87 14.79 -5.43
N GLY A 36 -20.83 13.85 -5.53
CA GLY A 36 -21.95 13.74 -4.62
C GLY A 36 -21.62 12.85 -3.40
N PRO A 37 -22.39 12.95 -2.30
CA PRO A 37 -22.16 12.13 -1.11
C PRO A 37 -22.17 10.62 -1.40
N SER A 38 -23.10 10.14 -2.22
CA SER A 38 -23.18 8.71 -2.58
C SER A 38 -21.90 8.21 -3.24
N THR A 39 -21.28 9.02 -4.10
CA THR A 39 -20.02 8.66 -4.77
C THR A 39 -18.88 8.44 -3.78
N LEU A 40 -18.85 9.13 -2.64
CA LEU A 40 -17.84 8.86 -1.60
C LEU A 40 -18.02 7.46 -0.99
N LEU A 41 -19.27 7.03 -0.79
CA LEU A 41 -19.57 5.69 -0.29
C LEU A 41 -19.25 4.62 -1.32
N ASP A 42 -19.52 4.88 -2.59
CA ASP A 42 -19.19 3.97 -3.69
C ASP A 42 -17.66 3.77 -3.76
N ILE A 43 -16.89 4.87 -3.71
CA ILE A 43 -15.42 4.82 -3.69
C ILE A 43 -14.91 4.02 -2.49
N ALA A 44 -15.47 4.24 -1.29
CA ALA A 44 -15.09 3.50 -0.09
C ALA A 44 -15.43 2.01 -0.23
N THR A 45 -16.64 1.69 -0.70
CA THR A 45 -17.11 0.30 -0.87
C THR A 45 -16.22 -0.45 -1.86
N ASP A 46 -15.95 0.16 -3.00
CA ASP A 46 -15.07 -0.41 -4.02
C ASP A 46 -13.65 -0.65 -3.49
N LEU A 47 -13.11 0.30 -2.72
CA LEU A 47 -11.79 0.13 -2.10
C LEU A 47 -11.79 -1.01 -1.08
N VAL A 48 -12.78 -1.08 -0.19
CA VAL A 48 -12.89 -2.17 0.80
C VAL A 48 -12.96 -3.52 0.10
N ASN A 49 -13.76 -3.63 -0.96
CA ASN A 49 -13.87 -4.86 -1.74
C ASN A 49 -12.53 -5.24 -2.39
N ARG A 50 -11.83 -4.29 -3.01
CA ARG A 50 -10.52 -4.55 -3.63
C ARG A 50 -9.46 -4.97 -2.62
N VAL A 51 -9.39 -4.29 -1.46
CA VAL A 51 -8.46 -4.64 -0.38
C VAL A 51 -8.72 -6.05 0.12
N GLN A 52 -9.99 -6.39 0.36
CA GLN A 52 -10.35 -7.71 0.85
C GLN A 52 -10.08 -8.80 -0.18
N GLN A 53 -10.37 -8.52 -1.46
CA GLN A 53 -10.03 -9.43 -2.55
C GLN A 53 -8.52 -9.64 -2.66
N ALA A 54 -7.72 -8.56 -2.68
CA ALA A 54 -6.27 -8.65 -2.80
C ALA A 54 -5.64 -9.42 -1.63
N ALA A 55 -6.11 -9.19 -0.40
CA ALA A 55 -5.66 -9.93 0.77
C ALA A 55 -6.01 -11.43 0.69
N ASN A 56 -7.23 -11.76 0.25
CA ASN A 56 -7.64 -13.15 0.06
C ASN A 56 -6.85 -13.82 -1.08
N ASP A 57 -6.67 -13.14 -2.20
CA ASP A 57 -5.92 -13.64 -3.35
C ASP A 57 -4.48 -13.94 -2.96
N LEU A 58 -3.85 -13.06 -2.17
CA LEU A 58 -2.51 -13.28 -1.65
C LEU A 58 -2.42 -14.55 -0.80
N VAL A 59 -3.33 -14.74 0.17
CA VAL A 59 -3.36 -15.92 1.04
C VAL A 59 -3.66 -17.22 0.27
N ASN A 60 -4.52 -17.14 -0.75
CA ASN A 60 -4.97 -18.33 -1.48
C ASN A 60 -3.98 -18.81 -2.54
N HIS A 61 -3.15 -17.92 -3.11
CA HIS A 61 -2.28 -18.24 -4.23
C HIS A 61 -0.80 -18.34 -3.87
N VAL A 62 -0.34 -17.72 -2.78
CA VAL A 62 1.05 -17.82 -2.35
C VAL A 62 1.23 -19.01 -1.43
N LEU A 63 1.93 -20.02 -1.93
CA LEU A 63 2.29 -21.20 -1.15
C LEU A 63 3.55 -20.93 -0.32
N PRO A 64 3.62 -21.39 0.95
CA PRO A 64 4.78 -21.16 1.82
C PRO A 64 6.14 -21.49 1.20
N GLN A 65 6.21 -22.55 0.38
CA GLN A 65 7.45 -22.97 -0.27
C GLN A 65 7.96 -22.03 -1.39
N ASN A 66 7.10 -21.14 -1.92
CA ASN A 66 7.42 -20.27 -3.05
C ASN A 66 7.37 -18.79 -2.66
N VAL A 67 7.39 -18.49 -1.36
CA VAL A 67 7.32 -17.14 -0.83
C VAL A 67 8.57 -16.34 -1.21
N THR A 68 8.35 -15.16 -1.79
CA THR A 68 9.39 -14.18 -2.14
C THR A 68 8.94 -12.78 -1.76
N ILE A 69 9.89 -11.82 -1.74
CA ILE A 69 9.57 -10.40 -1.57
C ILE A 69 8.54 -9.94 -2.62
N GLU A 70 8.73 -10.33 -3.88
CA GLU A 70 7.89 -9.90 -5.01
C GLU A 70 6.46 -10.41 -4.95
N ASN A 71 6.24 -11.66 -4.53
CA ASN A 71 4.90 -12.22 -4.49
C ASN A 71 4.20 -12.05 -3.14
N THR A 72 4.90 -11.55 -2.11
CA THR A 72 4.36 -11.39 -0.76
C THR A 72 4.40 -9.96 -0.27
N LEU A 73 5.58 -9.34 -0.18
CA LEU A 73 5.72 -7.99 0.36
C LEU A 73 5.20 -6.92 -0.61
N HIS A 74 5.53 -7.03 -1.90
CA HIS A 74 5.12 -6.02 -2.88
C HIS A 74 3.58 -5.91 -3.01
N PRO A 75 2.78 -6.99 -3.05
CA PRO A 75 1.32 -6.91 -2.99
C PRO A 75 0.80 -6.23 -1.71
N LEU A 76 1.42 -6.47 -0.55
CA LEU A 76 1.05 -5.81 0.69
C LEU A 76 1.36 -4.30 0.64
N THR A 77 2.47 -3.89 0.02
CA THR A 77 2.78 -2.48 -0.21
C THR A 77 1.77 -1.82 -1.16
N ASN A 78 1.31 -2.53 -2.19
CA ASN A 78 0.29 -2.01 -3.10
C ASN A 78 -1.05 -1.79 -2.39
N ILE A 79 -1.46 -2.72 -1.51
CA ILE A 79 -2.64 -2.55 -0.66
C ILE A 79 -2.50 -1.31 0.24
N ASP A 80 -1.36 -1.16 0.91
CA ASP A 80 -1.10 -0.02 1.80
C ASP A 80 -1.15 1.33 1.06
N ASN A 81 -0.51 1.40 -0.10
CA ASN A 81 -0.51 2.60 -0.96
C ASN A 81 -1.92 2.96 -1.44
N GLU A 82 -2.71 1.98 -1.87
CA GLU A 82 -4.07 2.22 -2.36
C GLU A 82 -4.97 2.76 -1.24
N ILE A 83 -4.90 2.14 -0.05
CA ILE A 83 -5.66 2.54 1.13
C ILE A 83 -5.30 3.97 1.54
N LYS A 84 -4.00 4.26 1.71
CA LYS A 84 -3.55 5.59 2.19
C LYS A 84 -3.98 6.71 1.24
N GLY A 85 -3.78 6.52 -0.06
CA GLY A 85 -4.16 7.53 -1.05
C GLY A 85 -5.66 7.81 -1.05
N LYS A 86 -6.49 6.76 -1.05
CA LYS A 86 -7.95 6.91 -1.07
C LYS A 86 -8.51 7.41 0.27
N ALA A 87 -7.96 6.97 1.41
CA ALA A 87 -8.38 7.46 2.72
C ALA A 87 -8.14 8.97 2.86
N GLN A 88 -6.97 9.47 2.43
CA GLN A 88 -6.67 10.91 2.41
C GLN A 88 -7.62 11.68 1.51
N TYR A 89 -7.88 11.16 0.31
CA TYR A 89 -8.82 11.76 -0.63
C TYR A 89 -10.25 11.85 -0.04
N LEU A 90 -10.73 10.79 0.60
CA LEU A 90 -12.02 10.80 1.29
C LEU A 90 -12.01 11.83 2.44
N ALA A 91 -11.00 11.76 3.32
CA ALA A 91 -10.87 12.63 4.50
C ALA A 91 -10.85 14.13 4.17
N LEU A 92 -10.35 14.51 2.99
CA LEU A 92 -10.40 15.89 2.52
C LEU A 92 -11.81 16.48 2.61
N PHE A 93 -12.84 15.73 2.19
CA PHE A 93 -14.22 16.19 2.21
C PHE A 93 -14.78 16.39 3.63
N GLN A 94 -14.22 15.74 4.66
CA GLN A 94 -14.58 16.01 6.06
C GLN A 94 -14.10 17.40 6.48
N ALA A 95 -12.88 17.76 6.06
CA ALA A 95 -12.21 18.96 6.50
C ALA A 95 -12.69 20.21 5.76
N VAL A 96 -12.91 20.10 4.44
CA VAL A 96 -13.07 21.29 3.59
C VAL A 96 -14.46 21.47 2.97
N SER A 97 -15.33 20.45 3.04
CA SER A 97 -16.64 20.56 2.39
C SER A 97 -17.55 21.56 3.11
N PRO A 98 -18.23 22.47 2.38
CA PRO A 98 -19.25 23.34 2.97
C PRO A 98 -20.51 22.56 3.36
N SER A 99 -20.81 21.43 2.69
CA SER A 99 -21.99 20.61 2.95
C SER A 99 -21.79 19.72 4.18
N SER A 100 -22.70 19.85 5.16
CA SER A 100 -22.67 18.98 6.36
C SER A 100 -22.93 17.52 6.02
N GLU A 101 -23.81 17.24 5.05
CA GLU A 101 -24.06 15.88 4.58
C GLU A 101 -22.79 15.27 4.00
N MET A 102 -22.07 16.03 3.17
CA MET A 102 -20.81 15.57 2.57
C MET A 102 -19.75 15.28 3.65
N ARG A 103 -19.63 16.13 4.67
CA ARG A 103 -18.70 15.89 5.78
C ARG A 103 -19.06 14.59 6.53
N THR A 104 -20.33 14.40 6.87
CA THR A 104 -20.80 13.18 7.56
C THR A 104 -20.57 11.92 6.71
N THR A 105 -20.91 11.98 5.42
CA THR A 105 -20.75 10.84 4.51
C THR A 105 -19.29 10.50 4.29
N SER A 106 -18.43 11.52 4.20
CA SER A 106 -16.98 11.32 4.17
C SER A 106 -16.44 10.70 5.47
N SER A 107 -16.94 11.08 6.64
CA SER A 107 -16.60 10.42 7.92
C SER A 107 -16.99 8.95 7.93
N THR A 108 -18.16 8.63 7.40
CA THR A 108 -18.61 7.23 7.24
C THR A 108 -17.69 6.47 6.30
N ALA A 109 -17.37 7.04 5.13
CA ALA A 109 -16.50 6.43 4.13
C ALA A 109 -15.09 6.14 4.69
N VAL A 110 -14.47 7.10 5.39
CA VAL A 110 -13.16 6.88 6.02
C VAL A 110 -13.21 5.79 7.07
N ASN A 111 -14.24 5.75 7.92
CA ASN A 111 -14.40 4.69 8.91
C ASN A 111 -14.54 3.29 8.28
N MET A 112 -15.19 3.18 7.11
CA MET A 112 -15.23 1.91 6.36
C MET A 112 -13.84 1.48 5.92
N VAL A 113 -13.05 2.42 5.37
CA VAL A 113 -11.68 2.16 4.90
C VAL A 113 -10.74 1.82 6.06
N ASP A 114 -10.82 2.56 7.17
CA ASP A 114 -10.04 2.28 8.38
C ASP A 114 -10.30 0.87 8.90
N LYS A 115 -11.57 0.46 8.98
CA LYS A 115 -11.93 -0.90 9.39
C LYS A 115 -11.35 -1.97 8.47
N ALA A 116 -11.38 -1.74 7.16
CA ALA A 116 -10.78 -2.67 6.20
C ALA A 116 -9.25 -2.74 6.36
N TYR A 117 -8.58 -1.59 6.54
CA TYR A 117 -7.15 -1.52 6.81
C TYR A 117 -6.77 -2.30 8.06
N TRP A 118 -7.48 -2.08 9.18
CA TRP A 118 -7.28 -2.86 10.41
C TRP A 118 -7.53 -4.35 10.20
N GLY A 119 -8.53 -4.70 9.38
CA GLY A 119 -8.85 -6.08 9.03
C GLY A 119 -7.68 -6.84 8.39
N VAL A 120 -6.87 -6.18 7.56
CA VAL A 120 -5.68 -6.79 6.94
C VAL A 120 -4.69 -7.28 8.01
N PHE A 121 -4.44 -6.47 9.04
CA PHE A 121 -3.57 -6.83 10.17
C PHE A 121 -4.17 -7.86 11.13
N GLN A 122 -5.38 -8.32 10.87
CA GLN A 122 -6.03 -9.37 11.64
C GLN A 122 -6.03 -10.73 10.92
N ILE A 123 -5.46 -10.82 9.70
CA ILE A 123 -5.40 -12.06 8.92
C ILE A 123 -4.10 -12.82 9.26
N PRO A 124 -4.14 -13.90 10.07
CA PRO A 124 -2.92 -14.55 10.57
C PRO A 124 -2.07 -15.16 9.44
N SER A 125 -2.72 -15.62 8.37
CA SER A 125 -2.03 -16.19 7.21
C SER A 125 -1.13 -15.18 6.49
N LEU A 126 -1.49 -13.89 6.47
CA LEU A 126 -0.63 -12.86 5.90
C LEU A 126 0.66 -12.70 6.72
N PHE A 127 0.57 -12.70 8.05
CA PHE A 127 1.75 -12.67 8.91
C PHE A 127 2.62 -13.91 8.74
N ALA A 128 2.00 -15.09 8.57
CA ALA A 128 2.73 -16.32 8.32
C ALA A 128 3.57 -16.22 7.04
N LEU A 129 2.99 -15.70 5.95
CA LEU A 129 3.73 -15.47 4.70
C LEU A 129 4.89 -14.49 4.88
N VAL A 130 4.67 -13.34 5.53
CA VAL A 130 5.73 -12.35 5.80
C VAL A 130 6.85 -12.95 6.66
N ASN A 131 6.52 -13.76 7.66
CA ASN A 131 7.52 -14.43 8.49
C ASN A 131 8.36 -15.44 7.71
N VAL A 132 7.79 -16.11 6.71
CA VAL A 132 8.56 -16.99 5.81
C VAL A 132 9.53 -16.18 4.96
N VAL A 133 9.09 -15.05 4.38
CA VAL A 133 10.00 -14.12 3.66
C VAL A 133 11.18 -13.76 4.54
N TYR A 134 10.90 -13.30 5.77
CA TYR A 134 11.92 -12.85 6.71
C TYR A 134 12.97 -13.94 7.01
N LYS A 135 12.51 -15.17 7.26
CA LYS A 135 13.42 -16.31 7.53
C LYS A 135 14.28 -16.68 6.33
N HIS A 136 13.71 -16.67 5.12
CA HIS A 136 14.49 -16.96 3.91
C HIS A 136 15.64 -15.95 3.71
N GLU A 137 15.41 -14.67 4.00
CA GLU A 137 16.46 -13.65 3.94
C GLU A 137 17.51 -13.82 5.05
N GLU A 138 17.11 -14.21 6.26
CA GLU A 138 18.06 -14.48 7.35
C GLU A 138 18.99 -15.66 7.03
N ASP A 139 18.41 -16.76 6.51
CA ASP A 139 19.15 -17.94 6.10
C ASP A 139 20.09 -17.64 4.91
N SER A 140 19.64 -16.86 3.92
CA SER A 140 20.44 -16.50 2.74
C SER A 140 21.68 -15.67 3.13
N HIS A 141 21.53 -14.70 4.04
CA HIS A 141 22.62 -13.90 4.57
C HIS A 141 23.62 -14.72 5.39
N ALA A 142 23.12 -15.68 6.20
CA ALA A 142 23.99 -16.58 6.96
C ALA A 142 24.86 -17.44 6.03
N GLU A 143 24.29 -17.98 4.95
CA GLU A 143 25.03 -18.75 3.95
C GLU A 143 26.07 -17.92 3.18
N GLU A 144 25.72 -16.69 2.79
CA GLU A 144 26.64 -15.80 2.08
C GLU A 144 27.84 -15.42 2.96
N ASN A 145 27.60 -15.12 4.23
CA ASN A 145 28.65 -14.85 5.20
C ASN A 145 29.59 -16.05 5.35
N ALA A 146 29.05 -17.27 5.49
CA ALA A 146 29.86 -18.48 5.58
C ALA A 146 30.70 -18.73 4.32
N LYS A 147 30.14 -18.51 3.12
CA LYS A 147 30.87 -18.61 1.84
C LYS A 147 31.97 -17.54 1.74
N SER A 148 31.73 -16.33 2.24
CA SER A 148 32.71 -15.25 2.22
C SER A 148 33.91 -15.54 3.13
N GLU A 149 33.69 -16.12 4.31
CA GLU A 149 34.74 -16.51 5.25
C GLU A 149 35.59 -17.66 4.68
N TYR A 150 34.96 -18.65 4.04
CA TYR A 150 35.68 -19.75 3.41
C TYR A 150 36.60 -19.28 2.26
N ARG A 151 36.17 -18.27 1.49
CA ARG A 151 36.98 -17.65 0.43
C ARG A 151 38.18 -16.87 0.95
N LYS A 152 38.12 -16.30 2.16
CA LYS A 152 39.25 -15.58 2.78
C LYS A 152 40.36 -16.52 3.26
N LEU A 153 40.07 -17.81 3.41
CA LEU A 153 40.99 -18.83 3.91
C LEU A 153 41.75 -19.57 2.78
N GLN A 154 41.47 -19.27 1.52
CA GLN A 154 42.12 -19.82 0.32
C GLN A 154 43.05 -18.78 -0.31
#